data_AF-A0A1G1T1U8-F1
#
_entry.id   AF-A0A1G1T1U8-F1
#
_cell.length_a   1.000
_cell.length_b   1.000
_cell.length_c   1.000
_cell.angle_alpha   90.00
_cell.angle_beta   90.00
_cell.angle_gamma   90.00
#
_symmetry.space_group_name_H-M   'P 1'
#
loop_
_entity.id
_entity.type
_entity.pdbx_description
1 polymer ?
#
loop_
_entity_poly.entity_id
_entity_poly.type
_entity_poly.pdbx_seq_one_letter_code
_entity_poly.pdbx_strand_id
1 'polypeptide(L)'
;MPHAAPDFYAHPTAVLDEGCQIGRGSRVWHFCHVCAGADIGEDCNLGQNVFVADGVTLGRNVKVQNNVSLYGGVVCEDDVFLGPSVVFTNVKNPRSAVPRQGPGHYQTTHLAQGASVGANATIMCGVRLGPYAFVGAGSVVTRDVPAYGLVFGNPARPQGWMSAAGHRLRFDKKRRATCPETGETYELSTDEKTVRPVPATADKLPPSR
;
A
#
# COMPACT_ATOMS: atom_id res chain seq x y z
N MET A 1 24.36 1.09 -32.06
CA MET A 1 23.34 0.28 -31.35
C MET A 1 22.18 1.22 -31.02
N PRO A 2 20.96 1.02 -31.55
CA PRO A 2 19.83 1.84 -31.16
C PRO A 2 19.52 1.53 -29.69
N HIS A 3 19.63 2.52 -28.81
CA HIS A 3 19.18 2.44 -27.44
C HIS A 3 17.66 2.21 -27.50
N ALA A 4 17.20 1.01 -27.12
CA ALA A 4 15.78 0.78 -26.92
C ALA A 4 15.27 1.87 -25.96
N ALA A 5 14.19 2.55 -26.33
CA ALA A 5 13.58 3.53 -25.44
C ALA A 5 13.33 2.85 -24.08
N PRO A 6 13.56 3.55 -22.95
CA PRO A 6 13.30 2.97 -21.66
C PRO A 6 11.84 2.49 -21.59
N ASP A 7 11.63 1.28 -21.09
CA ASP A 7 10.33 0.63 -20.97
C ASP A 7 9.41 1.33 -19.93
N PHE A 8 9.86 2.43 -19.34
CA PHE A 8 9.16 3.27 -18.38
C PHE A 8 9.28 4.75 -18.74
N TYR A 9 8.39 5.58 -18.21
CA TYR A 9 8.45 7.03 -18.35
C TYR A 9 9.09 7.66 -17.11
N ALA A 10 10.06 8.54 -17.30
CA ALA A 10 10.54 9.45 -16.26
C ALA A 10 10.52 10.89 -16.78
N HIS A 11 9.92 11.79 -16.00
CA HIS A 11 9.92 13.20 -16.31
C HIS A 11 11.37 13.74 -16.28
N PRO A 12 11.77 14.67 -17.17
CA PRO A 12 13.15 15.21 -17.22
C PRO A 12 13.66 15.87 -15.93
N THR A 13 12.78 16.18 -14.99
CA THR A 13 13.14 16.76 -13.69
C THR A 13 13.22 15.72 -12.56
N ALA A 14 12.92 14.45 -12.84
CA ALA A 14 13.15 13.38 -11.90
C ALA A 14 14.65 13.03 -11.87
N VAL A 15 15.16 12.71 -10.69
CA VAL A 15 16.53 12.24 -10.48
C VAL A 15 16.47 10.75 -10.17
N LEU A 16 17.11 9.95 -11.02
CA LEU A 16 17.20 8.50 -10.87
C LEU A 16 18.67 8.16 -10.66
N ASP A 17 19.01 7.63 -9.49
CA ASP A 17 20.38 7.23 -9.20
C ASP A 17 20.73 5.94 -9.97
N GLU A 18 21.99 5.83 -10.40
CA GLU A 18 22.48 4.66 -11.14
C GLU A 18 22.32 3.38 -10.29
N GLY A 19 21.64 2.37 -10.84
CA GLY A 19 21.38 1.09 -10.18
C GLY A 19 19.93 0.87 -9.76
N CYS A 20 19.10 1.92 -9.69
CA CYS A 20 17.68 1.76 -9.37
C CYS A 20 16.96 0.89 -10.41
N GLN A 21 16.01 0.08 -9.93
CA GLN A 21 15.22 -0.80 -10.79
C GLN A 21 13.81 -0.22 -10.94
N ILE A 22 13.39 -0.03 -12.20
CA ILE A 22 12.06 0.49 -12.54
C ILE A 22 11.46 -0.39 -13.61
N GLY A 23 10.36 -1.06 -13.27
CA GLY A 23 9.65 -1.97 -14.15
C GLY A 23 8.95 -1.26 -15.32
N ARG A 24 8.66 -2.03 -16.36
CA ARG A 24 7.97 -1.59 -17.57
C ARG A 24 6.62 -0.95 -17.25
N GLY A 25 6.23 0.05 -18.02
CA GLY A 25 4.95 0.76 -17.90
C GLY A 25 4.89 1.77 -16.74
N SER A 26 5.88 1.75 -15.85
CA SER A 26 5.96 2.65 -14.71
C SER A 26 6.16 4.10 -15.14
N ARG A 27 5.65 5.04 -14.34
CA ARG A 27 5.70 6.47 -14.60
C ARG A 27 6.24 7.20 -13.38
N VAL A 28 7.32 7.95 -13.57
CA VAL A 28 7.94 8.81 -12.56
C VAL A 28 7.73 10.26 -12.97
N TRP A 29 6.96 11.01 -12.18
CA TRP A 29 6.61 12.39 -12.47
C TRP A 29 7.64 13.39 -11.91
N HIS A 30 7.29 14.67 -11.99
CA HIS A 30 8.17 15.80 -11.69
C HIS A 30 8.83 15.71 -10.32
N PHE A 31 10.13 16.01 -10.26
CA PHE A 31 10.89 16.20 -9.02
C PHE A 31 10.90 15.00 -8.08
N CYS A 32 10.70 13.79 -8.60
CA CYS A 32 10.97 12.58 -7.84
C CYS A 32 12.47 12.39 -7.69
N HIS A 33 12.88 11.75 -6.59
CA HIS A 33 14.24 11.21 -6.44
C HIS A 33 14.15 9.73 -6.05
N VAL A 34 14.71 8.87 -6.89
CA VAL A 34 14.75 7.41 -6.71
C VAL A 34 16.21 6.99 -6.51
N CYS A 35 16.51 6.45 -5.33
CA CYS A 35 17.85 6.01 -4.96
C CYS A 35 18.23 4.67 -5.60
N ALA A 36 19.53 4.40 -5.67
CA ALA A 36 20.12 3.27 -6.41
C ALA A 36 19.62 1.89 -5.94
N GLY A 37 19.31 1.73 -4.66
CA GLY A 37 18.81 0.50 -4.07
C GLY A 37 17.28 0.35 -4.06
N ALA A 38 16.54 1.17 -4.81
CA ALA A 38 15.10 1.06 -4.94
C ALA A 38 14.71 0.00 -5.99
N ASP A 39 13.69 -0.80 -5.66
CA ASP A 39 13.10 -1.80 -6.55
C ASP A 39 11.62 -1.47 -6.79
N ILE A 40 11.29 -1.01 -7.99
CA ILE A 40 9.96 -0.57 -8.38
C ILE A 40 9.45 -1.51 -9.49
N GLY A 41 8.36 -2.21 -9.22
CA GLY A 41 7.72 -3.13 -10.16
C GLY A 41 7.08 -2.46 -11.38
N GLU A 42 6.37 -3.28 -12.16
CA GLU A 42 5.70 -2.84 -13.39
C GLU A 42 4.48 -1.96 -13.12
N ASP A 43 4.13 -1.09 -14.08
CA ASP A 43 2.92 -0.26 -14.07
C ASP A 43 2.72 0.62 -12.82
N CYS A 44 3.80 0.95 -12.12
CA CYS A 44 3.75 1.86 -10.97
C CYS A 44 3.56 3.32 -11.41
N ASN A 45 3.02 4.15 -10.54
CA ASN A 45 2.85 5.58 -10.79
C ASN A 45 3.32 6.39 -9.59
N LEU A 46 4.42 7.12 -9.75
CA LEU A 46 5.05 7.96 -8.73
C LEU A 46 4.79 9.42 -9.04
N GLY A 47 3.84 10.01 -8.32
CA GLY A 47 3.43 11.42 -8.43
C GLY A 47 4.55 12.42 -8.14
N GLN A 48 4.24 13.70 -8.22
CA GLN A 48 5.23 14.77 -8.03
C GLN A 48 5.89 14.70 -6.63
N ASN A 49 7.20 14.94 -6.57
CA ASN A 49 7.95 15.04 -5.31
C ASN A 49 7.85 13.77 -4.46
N VAL A 50 7.85 12.60 -5.11
CA VAL A 50 8.01 11.31 -4.43
C VAL A 50 9.48 11.03 -4.21
N PHE A 51 9.84 10.65 -2.99
CA PHE A 51 11.18 10.19 -2.65
C PHE A 51 11.16 8.68 -2.40
N VAL A 52 12.11 7.94 -2.99
CA VAL A 52 12.24 6.49 -2.82
C VAL A 52 13.67 6.18 -2.41
N ALA A 53 13.85 5.77 -1.15
CA ALA A 53 15.15 5.45 -0.59
C ALA A 53 15.64 4.04 -0.98
N ASP A 54 16.92 3.77 -0.68
CA ASP A 54 17.48 2.41 -0.75
C ASP A 54 16.71 1.43 0.15
N GLY A 55 16.51 0.20 -0.36
CA GLY A 55 15.82 -0.85 0.39
C GLY A 55 14.30 -0.64 0.48
N VAL A 56 13.73 0.14 -0.44
CA VAL A 56 12.29 0.19 -0.70
C VAL A 56 11.95 -0.78 -1.82
N THR A 57 10.87 -1.53 -1.64
CA THR A 57 10.31 -2.42 -2.67
C THR A 57 8.87 -2.05 -2.93
N LEU A 58 8.53 -1.78 -4.19
CA LEU A 58 7.17 -1.64 -4.68
C LEU A 58 6.86 -2.79 -5.64
N GLY A 59 5.76 -3.51 -5.40
CA GLY A 59 5.24 -4.50 -6.33
C GLY A 59 4.71 -3.88 -7.63
N ARG A 60 3.81 -4.58 -8.30
CA ARG A 60 3.20 -4.13 -9.56
C ARG A 60 1.97 -3.24 -9.30
N ASN A 61 1.74 -2.29 -10.19
CA ASN A 61 0.58 -1.37 -10.17
C ASN A 61 0.43 -0.60 -8.85
N VAL A 62 1.56 -0.31 -8.17
CA VAL A 62 1.55 0.53 -6.98
C VAL A 62 1.37 1.99 -7.39
N LYS A 63 0.42 2.67 -6.74
CA LYS A 63 0.10 4.07 -7.01
C LYS A 63 0.54 4.93 -5.83
N VAL A 64 1.60 5.71 -6.05
CA VAL A 64 2.16 6.64 -5.09
C VAL A 64 1.81 8.06 -5.50
N GLN A 65 0.89 8.70 -4.78
CA GLN A 65 0.50 10.06 -5.07
C GLN A 65 1.56 11.09 -4.61
N ASN A 66 1.34 12.36 -4.94
CA ASN A 66 2.32 13.43 -4.69
C ASN A 66 2.76 13.53 -3.23
N ASN A 67 4.03 13.94 -3.02
CA ASN A 67 4.64 14.25 -1.72
C ASN A 67 4.74 13.07 -0.75
N VAL A 68 4.87 11.84 -1.26
CA VAL A 68 5.09 10.65 -0.42
C VAL A 68 6.58 10.34 -0.38
N SER A 69 7.13 10.22 0.83
CA SER A 69 8.52 9.78 1.04
C SER A 69 8.53 8.34 1.54
N LEU A 70 9.04 7.43 0.70
CA LEU A 70 9.24 6.03 0.99
C LEU A 70 10.66 5.84 1.52
N TYR A 71 10.79 5.70 2.83
CA TYR A 71 12.09 5.48 3.48
C TYR A 71 12.46 4.00 3.50
N GLY A 72 13.76 3.71 3.60
CA GLY A 72 14.28 2.33 3.62
C GLY A 72 13.57 1.46 4.66
N GLY A 73 13.16 0.27 4.22
CA GLY A 73 12.33 -0.66 5.00
C GLY A 73 10.82 -0.58 4.70
N VAL A 74 10.36 0.34 3.83
CA VAL A 74 8.98 0.28 3.32
C VAL A 74 8.89 -0.77 2.23
N VAL A 75 7.96 -1.71 2.38
CA VAL A 75 7.66 -2.77 1.42
C VAL A 75 6.19 -2.68 1.06
N CYS A 76 5.88 -2.47 -0.22
CA CYS A 76 4.54 -2.49 -0.77
C CYS A 76 4.40 -3.67 -1.74
N GLU A 77 3.44 -4.54 -1.51
CA GLU A 77 3.03 -5.57 -2.47
C GLU A 77 2.24 -4.95 -3.63
N ASP A 78 1.74 -5.80 -4.53
CA ASP A 78 0.97 -5.40 -5.70
C ASP A 78 -0.29 -4.59 -5.35
N ASP A 79 -0.70 -3.70 -6.25
CA ASP A 79 -1.96 -2.94 -6.18
C ASP A 79 -2.11 -2.01 -4.95
N VAL A 80 -1.03 -1.75 -4.20
CA VAL A 80 -1.06 -0.82 -3.07
C VAL A 80 -1.33 0.62 -3.55
N PHE A 81 -2.20 1.31 -2.83
CA PHE A 81 -2.50 2.73 -3.06
C PHE A 81 -2.02 3.59 -1.90
N LEU A 82 -1.16 4.57 -2.20
CA LEU A 82 -0.66 5.57 -1.26
C LEU A 82 -1.20 6.93 -1.66
N GLY A 83 -2.16 7.43 -0.89
CA GLY A 83 -2.79 8.72 -1.12
C GLY A 83 -1.83 9.91 -1.02
N PRO A 84 -2.28 11.11 -1.43
CA PRO A 84 -1.43 12.29 -1.44
C PRO A 84 -0.86 12.58 -0.06
N SER A 85 0.44 12.83 0.02
CA SER A 85 1.14 13.22 1.26
C SER A 85 1.01 12.22 2.41
N VAL A 86 0.90 10.92 2.11
CA VAL A 86 1.09 9.87 3.11
C VAL A 86 2.52 9.93 3.67
N VAL A 87 2.65 9.80 4.99
CA VAL A 87 3.91 9.91 5.70
C VAL A 87 4.33 8.56 6.26
N PHE A 88 5.51 8.11 5.86
CA PHE A 88 6.17 6.94 6.45
C PHE A 88 7.25 7.35 7.43
N THR A 89 7.52 6.46 8.38
CA THR A 89 8.65 6.54 9.30
C THR A 89 9.42 5.23 9.24
N ASN A 90 10.71 5.26 9.61
CA ASN A 90 11.55 4.07 9.72
C ASN A 90 12.21 3.94 11.11
N VAL A 91 12.32 5.03 11.86
CA VAL A 91 12.84 5.06 13.23
C VAL A 91 11.71 5.38 14.21
N LYS A 92 11.49 4.52 15.21
CA LYS A 92 10.40 4.66 16.17
C LYS A 92 10.57 5.81 17.17
N ASN A 93 11.81 6.11 17.55
CA ASN A 93 12.13 7.06 18.62
C ASN A 93 13.31 7.99 18.22
N PRO A 94 13.18 8.76 17.12
CA PRO A 94 14.28 9.57 16.61
C PRO A 94 14.70 10.65 17.62
N ARG A 95 16.01 10.86 17.73
CA ARG A 95 16.64 11.95 18.50
C ARG A 95 17.84 12.44 17.71
N SER A 96 17.92 13.74 17.41
CA SER A 96 19.00 14.27 16.56
C SER A 96 20.40 14.02 17.12
N ALA A 97 20.56 14.05 18.45
CA ALA A 97 21.84 13.76 19.12
C ALA A 97 22.17 12.27 19.23
N VAL A 98 21.23 11.38 18.86
CA VAL A 98 21.40 9.93 18.91
C VAL A 98 21.11 9.37 17.52
N PRO A 99 22.12 9.36 16.61
CA PRO A 99 21.97 8.82 15.28
C PRO A 99 21.47 7.37 15.33
N ARG A 100 20.36 7.11 14.62
CA ARG A 100 19.79 5.78 14.44
C ARG A 100 19.64 5.57 12.94
N GLN A 101 20.75 5.24 12.29
CA GLN A 101 20.85 5.13 10.85
C GLN A 101 21.26 3.71 10.45
N GLY A 102 20.80 3.27 9.29
CA GLY A 102 21.21 2.02 8.67
C GLY A 102 20.55 0.74 9.21
N PRO A 103 21.03 -0.41 8.72
CA PRO A 103 20.51 -1.73 9.05
C PRO A 103 20.52 -2.00 10.57
N GLY A 104 19.40 -2.46 11.12
CA GLY A 104 19.23 -2.74 12.56
C GLY A 104 18.54 -1.63 13.36
N HIS A 105 18.47 -0.40 12.84
CA HIS A 105 17.69 0.69 13.44
C HIS A 105 16.35 0.94 12.75
N TYR A 106 16.27 0.64 11.46
CA TYR A 106 15.06 0.81 10.67
C TYR A 106 14.10 -0.35 10.88
N GLN A 107 12.84 -0.04 11.16
CA GLN A 107 11.78 -1.04 11.26
C GLN A 107 11.03 -1.12 9.94
N THR A 108 10.86 -2.34 9.45
CA THR A 108 10.14 -2.60 8.20
C THR A 108 8.66 -2.27 8.35
N THR A 109 8.12 -1.50 7.42
CA THR A 109 6.68 -1.26 7.30
C THR A 109 6.18 -2.03 6.09
N HIS A 110 5.25 -2.95 6.30
CA HIS A 110 4.79 -3.86 5.26
C HIS A 110 3.34 -3.55 4.87
N LEU A 111 3.09 -3.31 3.59
CA LEU A 111 1.76 -3.08 3.04
C LEU A 111 1.46 -4.21 2.07
N ALA A 112 0.53 -5.07 2.46
CA ALA A 112 0.14 -6.21 1.65
C ALA A 112 -0.78 -5.81 0.48
N GLN A 113 -1.02 -6.76 -0.42
CA GLN A 113 -1.68 -6.54 -1.70
C GLN A 113 -2.99 -5.74 -1.56
N GLY A 114 -3.15 -4.72 -2.40
CA GLY A 114 -4.37 -3.91 -2.46
C GLY A 114 -4.62 -3.03 -1.23
N ALA A 115 -3.70 -2.96 -0.27
CA ALA A 115 -3.85 -2.07 0.87
C ALA A 115 -3.91 -0.60 0.40
N SER A 116 -4.84 0.15 0.98
CA SER A 116 -5.08 1.56 0.64
C SER A 116 -4.79 2.46 1.83
N VAL A 117 -3.93 3.44 1.64
CA VAL A 117 -3.59 4.46 2.63
C VAL A 117 -4.14 5.80 2.17
N GLY A 118 -5.12 6.32 2.90
CA GLY A 118 -5.78 7.58 2.58
C GLY A 118 -4.84 8.79 2.68
N ALA A 119 -5.24 9.88 2.02
CA ALA A 119 -4.49 11.12 1.97
C ALA A 119 -4.04 11.60 3.36
N ASN A 120 -2.81 12.09 3.46
CA ASN A 120 -2.24 12.67 4.68
C ASN A 120 -2.29 11.76 5.92
N ALA A 121 -2.33 10.44 5.73
CA ALA A 121 -2.19 9.48 6.83
C ALA A 121 -0.72 9.25 7.17
N THR A 122 -0.43 8.96 8.44
CA THR A 122 0.91 8.65 8.94
C THR A 122 0.99 7.20 9.37
N ILE A 123 1.98 6.47 8.86
CA ILE A 123 2.25 5.08 9.22
C ILE A 123 3.49 5.00 10.09
N MET A 124 3.32 4.54 11.34
CA MET A 124 4.44 4.25 12.23
C MET A 124 5.24 3.06 11.71
N CYS A 125 6.56 3.15 11.80
CA CYS A 125 7.47 2.07 11.41
C CYS A 125 7.19 0.77 12.18
N GLY A 126 7.40 -0.38 11.53
CA GLY A 126 7.18 -1.69 12.15
C GLY A 126 5.74 -2.20 12.07
N VAL A 127 4.82 -1.43 11.47
CA VAL A 127 3.42 -1.81 11.28
C VAL A 127 3.24 -2.64 10.01
N ARG A 128 2.32 -3.61 10.08
CA ARG A 128 1.84 -4.39 8.93
C ARG A 128 0.40 -4.01 8.59
N LEU A 129 0.15 -3.65 7.33
CA LEU A 129 -1.19 -3.53 6.77
C LEU A 129 -1.51 -4.81 5.99
N GLY A 130 -2.57 -5.51 6.38
CA GLY A 130 -3.02 -6.72 5.72
C GLY A 130 -3.62 -6.48 4.33
N PRO A 131 -3.88 -7.54 3.55
CA PRO A 131 -4.43 -7.43 2.21
C PRO A 131 -5.74 -6.63 2.20
N TYR A 132 -5.86 -5.67 1.29
CA TYR A 132 -7.02 -4.79 1.16
C TYR A 132 -7.40 -4.02 2.45
N ALA A 133 -6.47 -3.88 3.40
CA ALA A 133 -6.66 -2.99 4.53
C ALA A 133 -6.88 -1.55 4.03
N PHE A 134 -7.73 -0.79 4.72
CA PHE A 134 -8.10 0.55 4.32
C PHE A 134 -7.88 1.52 5.48
N VAL A 135 -6.87 2.38 5.33
CA VAL A 135 -6.56 3.46 6.27
C VAL A 135 -7.23 4.73 5.77
N GLY A 136 -8.12 5.30 6.58
CA GLY A 136 -8.77 6.56 6.26
C GLY A 136 -7.81 7.75 6.19
N ALA A 137 -8.19 8.78 5.44
CA ALA A 137 -7.42 10.02 5.35
C ALA A 137 -7.14 10.65 6.73
N GLY A 138 -5.96 11.23 6.89
CA GLY A 138 -5.53 11.89 8.14
C GLY A 138 -5.28 10.96 9.32
N SER A 139 -5.32 9.63 9.13
CA SER A 139 -5.18 8.68 10.24
C SER A 139 -3.71 8.50 10.65
N VAL A 140 -3.46 8.24 11.94
CA VAL A 140 -2.13 7.89 12.45
C VAL A 140 -2.13 6.43 12.88
N VAL A 141 -1.55 5.56 12.04
CA VAL A 141 -1.54 4.11 12.27
C VAL A 141 -0.36 3.74 13.15
N THR A 142 -0.66 3.21 14.33
CA THR A 142 0.33 2.83 15.35
C THR A 142 0.39 1.33 15.64
N ARG A 143 -0.46 0.55 14.98
CA ARG A 143 -0.58 -0.91 15.14
C ARG A 143 -0.99 -1.55 13.82
N ASP A 144 -0.75 -2.85 13.71
CA ASP A 144 -1.14 -3.65 12.55
C ASP A 144 -2.64 -3.53 12.25
N VAL A 145 -2.97 -3.53 10.96
CA VAL A 145 -4.34 -3.50 10.45
C VAL A 145 -4.61 -4.84 9.77
N PRO A 146 -5.63 -5.60 10.21
CA PRO A 146 -5.94 -6.89 9.62
C PRO A 146 -6.37 -6.75 8.15
N ALA A 147 -6.35 -7.86 7.41
CA ALA A 147 -6.88 -7.93 6.04
C ALA A 147 -8.30 -7.37 6.00
N TYR A 148 -8.63 -6.56 4.99
CA TYR A 148 -9.92 -5.89 4.83
C TYR A 148 -10.27 -4.91 5.96
N GLY A 149 -9.38 -4.69 6.93
CA GLY A 149 -9.64 -3.86 8.11
C GLY A 149 -9.75 -2.39 7.73
N LEU A 150 -10.81 -1.73 8.18
CA LEU A 150 -11.03 -0.30 8.00
C LEU A 150 -10.65 0.45 9.29
N VAL A 151 -9.72 1.40 9.22
CA VAL A 151 -9.29 2.20 10.38
C VAL A 151 -9.34 3.69 10.11
N PHE A 152 -9.68 4.48 11.15
CA PHE A 152 -9.67 5.95 11.11
C PHE A 152 -9.14 6.56 12.40
N GLY A 153 -8.62 7.80 12.30
CA GLY A 153 -8.35 8.68 13.43
C GLY A 153 -6.89 8.74 13.88
N ASN A 154 -6.63 9.54 14.91
CA ASN A 154 -5.31 9.72 15.50
C ASN A 154 -5.36 9.49 17.02
N PRO A 155 -4.83 8.35 17.52
CA PRO A 155 -4.35 7.20 16.77
C PRO A 155 -5.50 6.43 16.08
N ALA A 156 -5.19 5.72 15.00
CA ALA A 156 -6.16 4.99 14.19
C ALA A 156 -6.84 3.89 15.01
N ARG A 157 -8.15 3.73 14.81
CA ARG A 157 -8.99 2.72 15.46
C ARG A 157 -9.85 1.98 14.44
N PRO A 158 -10.14 0.67 14.66
CA PRO A 158 -11.05 -0.07 13.83
C PRO A 158 -12.42 0.61 13.71
N GLN A 159 -12.93 0.68 12.48
CA GLN A 159 -14.26 1.20 12.15
C GLN A 159 -15.10 0.18 11.38
N GLY A 160 -14.57 -1.04 11.17
CA GLY A 160 -15.23 -2.13 10.47
C GLY A 160 -14.33 -2.70 9.39
N TRP A 161 -14.95 -3.04 8.25
CA TRP A 161 -14.31 -3.79 7.19
C TRP A 161 -14.62 -3.21 5.82
N MET A 162 -13.70 -3.38 4.88
CA MET A 162 -13.77 -2.91 3.51
C MET A 162 -13.65 -4.11 2.56
N SER A 163 -14.45 -4.16 1.50
CA SER A 163 -14.24 -5.13 0.41
C SER A 163 -13.00 -4.78 -0.40
N ALA A 164 -12.51 -5.72 -1.20
CA ALA A 164 -11.39 -5.48 -2.14
C ALA A 164 -11.68 -4.33 -3.12
N ALA A 165 -12.96 -4.08 -3.44
CA ALA A 165 -13.40 -2.98 -4.30
C ALA A 165 -13.59 -1.63 -3.57
N GLY A 166 -13.25 -1.53 -2.28
CA GLY A 166 -13.33 -0.26 -1.55
C GLY A 166 -14.72 0.10 -1.01
N HIS A 167 -15.65 -0.87 -0.93
CA HIS A 167 -16.97 -0.67 -0.29
C HIS A 167 -17.01 -1.22 1.12
N ARG A 168 -17.58 -0.44 2.06
CA ARG A 168 -17.71 -0.86 3.46
C ARG A 168 -18.63 -2.07 3.57
N LEU A 169 -18.12 -3.14 4.17
CA LEU A 169 -18.88 -4.38 4.38
C LEU A 169 -19.83 -4.23 5.56
N ARG A 170 -21.10 -4.60 5.32
CA ARG A 170 -22.15 -4.66 6.35
C ARG A 170 -22.53 -6.12 6.54
N PHE A 171 -22.18 -6.68 7.69
CA PHE A 171 -22.43 -8.08 8.01
C PHE A 171 -23.85 -8.29 8.54
N ASP A 172 -24.50 -9.34 8.05
CA ASP A 172 -25.80 -9.80 8.52
C ASP A 172 -25.69 -10.65 9.80
N LYS A 173 -26.83 -11.16 10.30
CA LYS A 173 -26.87 -12.06 11.47
C LYS A 173 -26.12 -13.38 11.25
N LYS A 174 -25.84 -13.76 10.00
CA LYS A 174 -25.04 -14.93 9.63
C LYS A 174 -23.56 -14.59 9.43
N ARG A 175 -23.15 -13.35 9.78
CA ARG A 175 -21.78 -12.84 9.61
C ARG A 175 -21.31 -12.85 8.16
N ARG A 176 -22.24 -12.64 7.22
CA ARG A 176 -21.93 -12.49 5.79
C ARG A 176 -22.20 -11.08 5.31
N ALA A 177 -21.34 -10.61 4.42
CA ALA A 177 -21.50 -9.33 3.73
C ALA A 177 -21.21 -9.52 2.24
N THR A 178 -21.95 -8.83 1.38
CA THR A 178 -21.71 -8.87 -0.08
C THR A 178 -21.24 -7.50 -0.54
N CYS A 179 -20.17 -7.46 -1.33
CA CYS A 179 -19.73 -6.23 -1.97
C CYS A 179 -20.80 -5.78 -2.97
N PRO A 180 -21.29 -4.52 -2.90
CA PRO A 180 -22.35 -4.05 -3.79
C PRO A 180 -21.89 -3.90 -5.25
N GLU A 181 -20.59 -3.76 -5.50
CA GLU A 181 -20.05 -3.59 -6.85
C GLU A 181 -19.69 -4.92 -7.52
N THR A 182 -18.99 -5.81 -6.80
CA THR A 182 -18.48 -7.05 -7.39
C THR A 182 -19.38 -8.26 -7.15
N GLY A 183 -20.33 -8.18 -6.21
CA GLY A 183 -21.13 -9.32 -5.77
C GLY A 183 -20.34 -10.36 -4.95
N GLU A 184 -19.05 -10.14 -4.70
CA GLU A 184 -18.23 -11.03 -3.88
C GLU A 184 -18.74 -11.06 -2.45
N THR A 185 -18.81 -12.26 -1.86
CA THR A 185 -19.29 -12.45 -0.49
C THR A 185 -18.12 -12.64 0.46
N TYR A 186 -18.24 -12.09 1.66
CA TYR A 186 -17.26 -12.09 2.72
C TYR A 186 -17.87 -12.68 3.99
N GLU A 187 -17.04 -13.32 4.80
CA GLU A 187 -17.40 -13.90 6.09
C GLU A 187 -16.57 -13.29 7.21
N LEU A 188 -17.23 -12.84 8.27
CA LEU A 188 -16.62 -12.33 9.51
C LEU A 188 -16.42 -13.48 10.50
N SER A 189 -15.23 -13.55 11.11
CA SER A 189 -14.89 -14.57 12.10
C SER A 189 -15.76 -14.48 13.36
N THR A 190 -15.78 -15.58 14.13
CA THR A 190 -16.55 -15.69 15.37
C THR A 190 -16.15 -14.69 16.44
N ASP A 191 -14.89 -14.29 16.46
CA ASP A 191 -14.34 -13.28 17.38
C ASP A 191 -14.42 -11.85 16.82
N GLU A 192 -15.01 -11.67 15.64
CA GLU A 192 -15.15 -10.39 14.93
C GLU A 192 -13.83 -9.67 14.62
N LYS A 193 -12.70 -10.39 14.61
CA LYS A 193 -11.36 -9.81 14.40
C LYS A 193 -10.80 -10.01 13.00
N THR A 194 -11.43 -10.81 12.15
CA THR A 194 -10.93 -11.09 10.80
C THR A 194 -12.06 -11.26 9.81
N VAL A 195 -11.82 -10.84 8.57
CA VAL A 195 -12.71 -11.03 7.43
C VAL A 195 -11.97 -11.77 6.33
N ARG A 196 -12.68 -12.66 5.65
CA ARG A 196 -12.18 -13.37 4.47
C ARG A 196 -13.23 -13.43 3.36
N PRO A 197 -12.83 -13.41 2.08
CA PRO A 197 -13.75 -13.70 1.00
C PRO A 197 -14.22 -15.16 1.11
N VAL A 198 -15.48 -15.40 0.77
CA VAL A 198 -16.07 -16.72 0.64
C VAL A 198 -15.81 -17.18 -0.79
N PRO A 199 -15.11 -18.31 -1.00
CA PRO A 199 -14.91 -18.84 -2.34
C PRO A 199 -16.25 -18.97 -3.05
N ALA A 200 -16.33 -18.51 -4.30
CA ALA A 200 -17.50 -18.78 -5.13
C ALA A 200 -17.67 -20.30 -5.18
N THR A 201 -18.80 -20.80 -4.68
CA THR A 201 -19.15 -22.21 -4.85
C THR A 201 -19.16 -22.50 -6.35
N ALA A 202 -18.43 -23.51 -6.79
CA ALA A 202 -18.39 -23.97 -8.19
C ALA A 202 -19.73 -24.49 -8.74
N ASP A 203 -20.85 -24.25 -8.05
CA ASP A 203 -22.19 -24.68 -8.42
C ASP A 203 -23.04 -23.48 -8.83
N LYS A 204 -23.04 -23.24 -10.14
CA LYS A 204 -24.21 -22.91 -10.97
C LYS A 204 -23.76 -22.80 -12.43
N LEU A 205 -23.33 -23.94 -13.00
CA LEU A 205 -23.54 -24.12 -14.43
C LEU A 205 -25.07 -24.26 -14.61
N PRO A 206 -25.75 -23.38 -15.35
CA PRO A 206 -27.16 -23.60 -15.65
C PRO A 206 -27.30 -24.95 -16.39
N PRO A 207 -28.33 -25.75 -16.13
CA PRO A 207 -28.58 -26.94 -16.92
C PRO A 207 -28.76 -26.52 -18.37
N SER A 208 -27.90 -27.05 -19.26
CA SER A 208 -28.05 -26.94 -20.70
C SER A 208 -29.47 -27.36 -21.08
N ARG A 209 -30.25 -26.43 -21.63
CA ARG A 209 -31.47 -26.74 -22.36
C ARG A 209 -31.13 -26.94 -23.83
#